data_AF-A0A7I9XUU1-F1
#
_entry.id   AF-A0A7I9XUU1-F1
#
_cell.length_a   1.000
_cell.length_b   1.000
_cell.length_c   1.000
_cell.angle_alpha   90.00
_cell.angle_beta   90.00
_cell.angle_gamma   90.00
#
_symmetry.space_group_name_H-M   'P 1'
#
loop_
_entity.id
_entity.type
_entity.pdbx_description
1 polymer ?
#
loop_
_entity_poly.entity_id
_entity_poly.type
_entity_poly.pdbx_seq_one_letter_code
_entity_poly.pdbx_strand_id
1 'polypeptide(L)' 'MRQETLLTIRSLVRDGLVELGDLLGEGGRFVVWNTPPDESIQRIYDLYATHFDDQLWWPWECWLNLTEKGEKIALT' A
#
# COMPACT_ATOMS: atom_id res chain seq x y z
N MET A 1 -5.35 11.20 -5.63
CA MET A 1 -4.13 10.44 -5.94
C MET A 1 -3.79 10.57 -7.42
N ARG A 2 -2.57 10.98 -7.73
CA ARG A 2 -2.09 11.05 -9.12
C ARG A 2 -1.82 9.64 -9.66
N GLN A 3 -2.03 9.39 -10.95
CA GLN A 3 -1.79 8.08 -11.58
C GLN A 3 -0.34 7.60 -11.36
N GLU A 4 0.58 8.55 -11.34
CA GLU A 4 2.00 8.34 -11.06
C GLU A 4 2.23 7.74 -9.67
N THR A 5 1.42 8.10 -8.66
CA THR A 5 1.54 7.53 -7.31
C THR A 5 1.23 6.04 -7.30
N LEU A 6 0.17 5.60 -7.99
CA LEU A 6 -0.18 4.19 -8.08
C LEU A 6 0.87 3.38 -8.86
N LEU A 7 1.44 3.97 -9.92
CA LEU A 7 2.52 3.34 -10.67
C LEU A 7 3.78 3.16 -9.81
N THR A 8 4.12 4.15 -8.99
CA THR A 8 5.24 4.05 -8.04
C THR A 8 4.99 2.94 -7.02
N ILE A 9 3.82 2.91 -6.38
CA ILE A 9 3.48 1.85 -5.41
C ILE A 9 3.56 0.47 -6.08
N ARG A 10 3.03 0.34 -7.31
CA ARG A 10 3.12 -0.91 -8.09
C ARG A 10 4.56 -1.35 -8.32
N SER A 11 5.45 -0.44 -8.70
CA SER A 11 6.87 -0.76 -8.88
C SER A 11 7.49 -1.26 -7.58
N LEU A 12 7.29 -0.53 -6.48
CA LEU A 12 7.86 -0.87 -5.18
C LEU A 12 7.40 -2.26 -4.69
N VAL A 13 6.12 -2.60 -4.88
CA VAL A 13 5.58 -3.92 -4.51
C VAL A 13 6.14 -5.01 -5.42
N ARG A 14 6.17 -4.79 -6.75
CA ARG A 14 6.70 -5.77 -7.71
C ARG A 14 8.19 -6.02 -7.52
N ASP A 15 8.94 -4.99 -7.14
CA ASP A 15 10.36 -5.08 -6.82
C ASP A 15 10.59 -5.70 -5.43
N GLY A 16 9.53 -6.01 -4.68
CA GLY A 16 9.59 -6.61 -3.35
C GLY A 16 10.22 -5.68 -2.33
N LEU A 17 10.08 -4.36 -2.48
CA LEU A 17 10.62 -3.36 -1.58
C LEU A 17 9.63 -3.01 -0.47
N VAL A 18 8.34 -3.00 -0.80
CA VAL A 18 7.26 -2.74 0.15
C VAL A 18 6.21 -3.83 0.06
N GLU A 19 5.52 -4.02 1.17
CA GLU A 19 4.33 -4.86 1.29
C GLU A 19 3.12 -3.99 1.62
N LEU A 20 1.94 -4.43 1.16
CA LEU A 20 0.66 -3.75 1.36
C LEU A 20 -0.16 -4.47 2.41
N GLY A 21 -0.86 -3.73 3.25
CA GLY A 21 -1.57 -4.32 4.38
C GLY A 21 -2.48 -3.34 5.11
N ASP A 22 -3.12 -3.88 6.16
CA ASP A 22 -3.96 -3.12 7.08
C ASP A 22 -3.23 -2.94 8.43
N LEU A 23 -3.53 -1.86 9.15
CA LEU A 23 -3.20 -1.75 10.57
C LEU A 23 -4.40 -2.20 11.41
N LEU A 24 -4.27 -3.33 12.10
CA LEU A 24 -5.34 -3.93 12.88
C LEU A 24 -5.01 -3.96 14.38
N GLY A 25 -6.06 -3.89 15.20
CA GLY A 25 -6.00 -4.03 16.66
C GLY A 25 -5.47 -2.80 17.40
N GLU A 26 -5.56 -2.87 18.73
CA GLU A 26 -5.05 -1.82 19.61
C GLU A 26 -3.51 -1.78 19.53
N GLY A 27 -2.95 -0.63 19.15
CA GLY A 27 -1.52 -0.46 18.90
C GLY A 27 -1.08 -0.62 17.44
N GLY A 28 -2.00 -0.90 16.50
CA GLY A 28 -1.74 -0.82 15.06
C GLY A 28 -0.74 -1.88 14.57
N ARG A 29 -1.11 -3.16 14.67
CA ARG A 29 -0.31 -4.25 14.09
C ARG A 29 -0.50 -4.26 12.58
N PHE A 30 0.61 -4.20 11.84
CA PHE A 30 0.57 -4.38 10.39
C PHE A 30 0.27 -5.84 10.04
N VAL A 31 -0.71 -6.03 9.16
CA VAL A 31 -1.12 -7.32 8.61
C VAL A 31 -1.07 -7.26 7.10
N VAL A 32 -0.13 -8.00 6.52
CA VAL A 32 0.07 -8.11 5.07
C VAL A 32 -1.18 -8.67 4.41
N TRP A 33 -1.57 -8.08 3.27
CA TRP A 33 -2.59 -8.66 2.40
C TRP A 33 -2.03 -9.89 1.70
N ASN A 34 -2.69 -11.04 1.88
CA ASN A 34 -2.34 -12.28 1.20
C ASN A 34 -2.95 -12.35 -0.21
N THR A 35 -2.71 -11.33 -1.02
CA THR A 35 -3.18 -11.20 -2.40
C THR A 35 -2.01 -10.93 -3.35
N PRO A 36 -2.06 -11.40 -4.60
CA PRO A 36 -1.08 -11.05 -5.61
C PRO A 36 -0.89 -9.52 -5.73
N PRO A 37 0.32 -9.03 -6.04
CA PRO A 37 0.60 -7.59 -6.16
C PRO A 37 -0.38 -6.82 -7.03
N ASP A 38 -0.75 -7.37 -8.19
CA ASP A 38 -1.65 -6.70 -9.13
C ASP A 38 -3.09 -6.61 -8.59
N GLU A 39 -3.54 -7.61 -7.81
CA GLU A 39 -4.84 -7.57 -7.13
C GLU A 39 -4.84 -6.54 -5.99
N SER A 40 -3.77 -6.50 -5.20
CA SER A 40 -3.60 -5.49 -4.13
C SER A 40 -3.60 -4.07 -4.70
N ILE A 41 -2.94 -3.84 -5.84
CA ILE A 41 -2.94 -2.54 -6.51
C ILE A 41 -4.31 -2.21 -7.09
N GLN A 42 -5.02 -3.20 -7.65
CA GLN A 42 -6.39 -2.98 -8.14
C GLN A 42 -7.32 -2.59 -6.99
N ARG A 43 -7.22 -3.24 -5.82
CA ARG A 43 -7.96 -2.86 -4.61
C ARG A 43 -7.74 -1.40 -4.23
N ILE A 44 -6.48 -0.92 -4.23
CA ILE A 44 -6.17 0.48 -3.93
C ILE A 44 -6.78 1.43 -4.99
N TYR A 45 -6.75 1.05 -6.27
CA TYR A 45 -7.38 1.82 -7.33
C TYR A 45 -8.89 1.90 -7.17
N ASP A 46 -9.54 0.80 -6.80
CA ASP A 46 -11.00 0.75 -6.63
C ASP A 46 -11.45 1.60 -5.44
N LEU A 47 -10.71 1.54 -4.33
CA LEU A 47 -10.91 2.42 -3.17
C LEU A 47 -10.78 3.89 -3.57
N TYR A 48 -9.80 4.20 -4.41
CA TYR A 48 -9.56 5.54 -4.93
C TYR A 48 -10.67 6.06 -5.82
N ALA A 49 -11.09 5.25 -6.80
CA ALA A 49 -12.16 5.62 -7.71
C ALA A 49 -13.49 5.81 -6.96
N THR A 50 -13.75 4.99 -5.95
CA THR A 50 -15.00 4.98 -5.18
C THR A 50 -15.09 6.16 -4.20
N HIS A 51 -13.99 6.50 -3.53
CA HIS A 51 -13.94 7.54 -2.49
C HIS A 51 -13.13 8.77 -2.91
N PHE A 52 -13.04 9.05 -4.22
CA PHE A 52 -12.20 10.13 -4.75
C PHE A 52 -12.51 11.49 -4.09
N ASP A 53 -13.79 11.78 -3.86
CA ASP A 53 -14.26 13.03 -3.27
C ASP A 53 -14.29 13.01 -1.72
N ASP A 54 -14.11 11.85 -1.09
CA ASP A 54 -14.11 11.68 0.36
C ASP A 54 -12.69 11.42 0.89
N GLN A 55 -11.91 12.50 0.95
CA GLN A 55 -10.50 12.46 1.36
C GLN A 55 -10.29 12.05 2.83
N LEU A 56 -11.34 12.01 3.65
CA LEU A 56 -11.26 11.59 5.04
C LEU A 56 -11.18 10.07 5.20
N TRP A 57 -11.61 9.31 4.19
CA TRP A 57 -11.59 7.84 4.21
C TRP A 57 -10.23 7.24 3.85
N TRP A 58 -9.48 7.93 2.98
CA TRP A 58 -8.23 7.44 2.41
C TRP A 58 -7.15 6.94 3.41
N PRO A 59 -6.90 7.62 4.55
CA PRO A 59 -5.76 7.28 5.41
C PRO A 59 -5.85 5.92 6.11
N TRP A 60 -7.02 5.30 6.14
CA TRP A 60 -7.29 4.10 6.95
C TRP A 60 -7.30 2.79 6.16
N GLU A 61 -7.31 2.86 4.83
CA GLU A 61 -7.65 1.72 3.97
C GLU A 61 -6.44 0.97 3.39
N CYS A 62 -5.25 1.56 3.42
CA CYS A 62 -4.04 0.92 2.92
C CYS A 62 -2.80 1.46 3.60
N TRP A 63 -1.99 0.54 4.12
CA TRP A 63 -0.69 0.84 4.71
C TRP A 63 0.43 0.19 3.91
N LEU A 64 1.57 0.87 3.86
CA LEU A 64 2.79 0.37 3.25
C LEU A 64 3.79 0.08 4.38
N ASN A 65 4.36 -1.11 4.38
CA ASN A 65 5.48 -1.46 5.24
C ASN A 65 6.72 -1.77 4.39
N LEU A 66 7.90 -1.41 4.89
CA LEU A 66 9.14 -1.79 4.22
C LEU A 66 9.39 -3.28 4.47
N THR A 67 9.80 -3.97 3.41
CA THR A 67 10.40 -5.31 3.55
C THR A 67 11.86 -5.17 4.00
N GLU A 68 12.49 -6.26 4.43
CA GLU A 68 13.93 -6.28 4.72
C GLU A 68 14.78 -5.76 3.53
N LYS A 69 14.37 -6.07 2.29
CA LYS A 69 15.03 -5.56 1.08
C LYS A 69 14.84 -4.05 0.94
N GLY A 70 13.63 -3.56 1.20
CA GLY A 70 13.30 -2.13 1.18
C GLY A 70 14.11 -1.34 2.21
N GLU A 71 14.21 -1.84 3.44
CA GLU A 71 14.99 -1.22 4.52
C GLU A 71 16.47 -1.05 4.14
N LYS A 72 17.09 -2.11 3.58
CA LYS A 72 18.49 -2.06 3.15
C LYS A 72 18.77 -0.97 2.13
N ILE A 73 17.83 -0.75 1.20
CA ILE A 73 17.98 0.28 0.16
C ILE A 73 17.71 1.68 0.71
N ALA A 74 16.73 1.84 1.60
CA ALA A 74 16.37 3.14 2.17
C ALA A 74 17.47 3.72 3.09
N LEU A 75 18.31 2.84 3.67
CA LEU A 75 19.40 3.20 4.57
C LEU A 75 20.76 3.38 3.85
N THR A 76 20.77 3.32 2.51
CA THR A 76 21.97 3.60 1.68
C THR A 76 22.01 5.06 1.29
#